data_AF-A0A8K0NXE1-F1
#
_entry.id   AF-A0A8K0NXE1-F1
#
_cell.length_a   1.000
_cell.length_b   1.000
_cell.length_c   1.000
_cell.angle_alpha   90.00
_cell.angle_beta   90.00
_cell.angle_gamma   90.00
#
_symmetry.space_group_name_H-M   'P 1'
#
loop_
_entity.id
_entity.type
_entity.pdbx_description
1 polymer ?
#
loop_
_entity_poly.entity_id
_entity_poly.type
_entity_poly.pdbx_seq_one_letter_code
_entity_poly.pdbx_strand_id
1 'polypeptide(L)' 'MLGEEASKEGSPPTVLYRVPSGSASAEPSGDLAVFPGSILHLECLFSRKLGNPEWTWTSTFRHYLTDSSPSSF' A
#
# COMPACT_ATOMS: atom_id res chain seq x y z
N MET A 1 11.31 18.28 -10.18
CA MET A 1 10.32 18.24 -9.08
C MET A 1 9.89 16.81 -8.84
N LEU A 2 10.72 16.02 -8.17
CA LEU A 2 10.27 14.79 -7.51
C LEU A 2 10.78 14.95 -6.09
N GLY A 3 9.84 15.17 -5.17
CA GLY A 3 10.14 15.34 -3.76
C GLY A 3 10.74 14.04 -3.25
N GLU A 4 12.04 14.07 -3.02
CA GLU A 4 12.75 13.07 -2.24
C GLU A 4 12.41 13.33 -0.77
N GLU A 5 11.15 13.09 -0.40
CA GLU A 5 10.72 13.08 0.99
C GLU A 5 11.20 11.77 1.59
N ALA A 6 12.51 11.73 1.86
CA ALA A 6 13.14 10.73 2.69
C ALA A 6 12.27 10.57 3.94
N SER A 7 11.82 9.34 4.22
CA SER A 7 11.04 9.01 5.42
C SER A 7 11.75 9.54 6.66
N LYS A 8 11.37 10.75 7.06
CA LYS A 8 11.92 11.46 8.23
C LYS A 8 11.52 10.65 9.45
N GLU A 9 12.41 10.56 10.44
CA GLU A 9 12.14 9.84 11.68
C GLU A 9 10.85 10.41 12.32
N GLY A 10 9.78 9.60 12.35
CA GLY A 10 8.44 10.02 12.79
C GLY A 10 7.41 10.29 11.68
N SER A 11 7.75 10.11 10.40
CA SER A 11 6.76 10.14 9.30
C SER A 11 5.82 8.93 9.36
N PRO A 12 4.53 9.10 9.04
CA PRO A 12 3.59 7.98 8.96
C PRO A 12 4.05 6.99 7.86
N PRO A 13 3.67 5.70 7.95
CA PRO A 13 3.90 4.76 6.86
C PRO A 13 3.28 5.32 5.57
N THR A 14 4.06 5.37 4.50
CA THR A 14 3.58 5.84 3.19
C THR A 14 3.34 4.64 2.30
N VAL A 15 2.12 4.52 1.76
CA VAL A 15 1.78 3.49 0.77
C VAL A 15 1.97 4.07 -0.62
N LEU A 16 2.85 3.45 -1.41
CA LEU A 16 3.00 3.71 -2.83
C LEU A 16 2.28 2.62 -3.63
N TYR A 17 1.79 2.97 -4.82
CA TYR A 17 1.16 2.00 -5.71
C TYR A 17 1.74 2.09 -7.13
N ARG A 18 1.78 0.94 -7.80
CA ARG A 18 2.06 0.83 -9.23
C ARG A 18 0.99 -0.03 -9.88
N VAL A 19 0.74 0.23 -11.15
CA VAL A 19 -0.23 -0.51 -11.98
C VAL A 19 0.50 -1.20 -13.12
N PRO A 20 1.09 -2.39 -12.92
CA PRO A 20 1.74 -3.13 -14.00
C PRO A 20 0.80 -3.51 -15.15
N SER A 21 -0.50 -3.69 -14.87
CA SER A 21 -1.51 -4.05 -15.87
C SER A 21 -2.89 -3.53 -15.46
N GLY A 22 -3.68 -3.09 -16.43
CA GLY A 22 -5.00 -2.51 -16.21
C GLY A 22 -4.94 -1.01 -15.91
N SER A 23 -5.84 -0.53 -15.04
CA SER A 23 -5.94 0.89 -14.70
C SER A 23 -6.43 1.12 -13.26
N ALA A 24 -5.94 2.21 -12.67
CA ALA A 24 -6.40 2.70 -11.38
C ALA A 24 -6.34 4.23 -11.33
N SER A 25 -7.16 4.84 -10.48
CA SER A 25 -7.20 6.28 -10.24
C SER A 25 -7.20 6.57 -8.75
N ALA A 26 -6.31 7.45 -8.30
CA ALA A 26 -6.33 7.95 -6.92
C ALA A 26 -7.34 9.10 -6.82
N GLU A 27 -8.28 8.97 -5.88
CA GLU A 27 -9.32 9.94 -5.62
C GLU A 27 -8.85 10.93 -4.53
N PRO A 28 -9.29 12.21 -4.52
CA PRO A 28 -8.94 13.16 -3.48
C PRO A 28 -9.36 12.74 -2.06
N SER A 29 -10.29 11.80 -1.92
CA SER A 29 -10.70 11.21 -0.65
C SER A 29 -9.63 10.30 -0.03
N GLY A 30 -8.62 9.87 -0.80
CA GLY A 30 -7.64 8.88 -0.41
C GLY A 30 -7.98 7.45 -0.85
N ASP A 31 -9.10 7.27 -1.55
CA ASP A 31 -9.46 5.97 -2.13
C ASP A 31 -8.69 5.72 -3.44
N LEU A 32 -8.37 4.45 -3.71
CA LEU A 32 -7.81 4.01 -4.98
C LEU A 32 -8.88 3.23 -5.74
N ALA A 33 -9.46 3.84 -6.78
CA ALA A 33 -10.40 3.18 -7.67
C ALA A 33 -9.63 2.29 -8.66
N VAL A 34 -9.95 0.99 -8.71
CA VAL A 34 -9.20 0.00 -9.50
C VAL A 34 -10.13 -0.68 -10.48
N PHE A 35 -9.75 -0.69 -11.77
CA PHE A 35 -10.56 -1.36 -12.77
C PHE A 35 -10.48 -2.89 -12.60
N PRO A 36 -11.60 -3.63 -12.76
CA PRO A 36 -11.60 -5.08 -12.63
C PRO A 36 -10.58 -5.77 -13.54
N GLY A 37 -9.83 -6.74 -13.00
CA GLY A 37 -8.78 -7.45 -13.73
C GLY A 37 -7.43 -6.74 -13.78
N SER A 38 -7.30 -5.55 -13.18
CA SER A 38 -6.01 -4.88 -13.03
C SER A 38 -5.12 -5.58 -12.00
N ILE A 39 -3.81 -5.43 -12.18
CA ILE A 39 -2.80 -5.87 -11.23
C ILE A 39 -2.22 -4.62 -10.57
N LEU A 40 -2.20 -4.63 -9.24
CA LEU A 40 -1.61 -3.56 -8.42
C LEU A 40 -0.46 -4.10 -7.59
N HIS A 41 0.63 -3.34 -7.56
CA HIS A 41 1.70 -3.54 -6.60
C HIS A 41 1.64 -2.42 -5.57
N LEU A 42 1.58 -2.78 -4.29
CA LEU A 42 1.50 -1.85 -3.18
C LEU A 42 2.76 -1.99 -2.35
N GLU A 43 3.46 -0.88 -2.14
CA GLU A 43 4.73 -0.80 -1.44
C GLU A 43 4.53 0.06 -0.19
N CYS A 44 4.97 -0.40 0.98
CA CYS A 44 4.96 0.41 2.19
C CYS A 44 6.37 0.92 2.47
N LEU A 45 6.52 2.24 2.47
CA LEU A 45 7.70 2.90 3.01
C LEU A 45 7.48 3.12 4.50
N PHE A 46 8.14 2.28 5.30
CA PHE A 46 8.11 2.32 6.76
C PHE A 46 9.53 2.31 7.34
N SER A 47 9.74 3.06 8.42
CA SER A 47 11.04 3.08 9.10
C SER A 47 11.28 1.76 9.82
N ARG A 48 12.31 1.01 9.38
CA ARG A 48 12.69 -0.28 9.98
C ARG A 48 13.01 -0.19 11.48
N LYS A 49 13.39 1.00 11.98
CA LYS A 49 13.63 1.21 13.42
C LYS A 49 12.36 1.06 14.27
N LEU A 50 11.18 1.24 13.67
CA LEU A 50 9.88 1.15 14.34
C LEU A 50 9.27 -0.27 14.26
N GLY A 51 9.99 -1.24 13.68
CA GLY A 51 9.57 -2.63 13.54
C GLY A 51 9.13 -2.99 12.11
N ASN A 52 8.20 -3.94 12.01
CA ASN A 52 7.59 -4.35 10.74
C ASN A 52 6.21 -3.68 10.60
N PRO A 53 5.84 -3.19 9.39
CA PRO A 53 4.52 -2.66 9.16
C PRO A 53 3.49 -3.80 9.11
N GLU A 54 2.37 -3.63 9.81
CA GLU A 54 1.19 -4.47 9.64
C GLU A 54 0.33 -3.94 8.48
N TRP A 55 -0.09 -4.83 7.59
CA TRP A 55 -0.95 -4.47 6.46
C TRP A 55 -2.39 -4.88 6.73
N THR A 56 -3.32 -3.96 6.45
CA THR A 56 -4.75 -4.21 6.51
C THR A 56 -5.42 -3.66 5.25
N TRP A 57 -6.35 -4.42 4.67
CA TRP A 57 -7.12 -3.98 3.51
C TRP A 57 -8.53 -3.56 3.90
N THR A 58 -8.98 -2.42 3.40
CA THR A 58 -10.39 -2.06 3.33
C THR A 58 -10.80 -2.12 1.86
N SER A 59 -11.63 -3.09 1.49
CA SER A 59 -12.20 -3.18 0.15
C SER A 59 -13.71 -3.33 0.26
N THR A 60 -14.42 -2.53 -0.52
CA THR A 60 -15.88 -2.67 -0.69
C THR A 60 -16.26 -3.81 -1.63
N PHE A 61 -15.30 -4.36 -2.39
CA PHE A 61 -15.56 -5.36 -3.43
C PHE A 61 -15.09 -6.77 -3.04
N ARG A 62 -13.88 -6.93 -2.49
CA ARG A 62 -13.35 -8.26 -2.15
C ARG A 62 -12.33 -8.19 -1.03
N HIS A 63 -12.39 -9.14 -0.11
CA HIS A 63 -11.34 -9.35 0.90
C HIS A 63 -10.13 -10.01 0.23
N TYR A 64 -8.98 -9.33 0.29
CA TYR A 64 -7.69 -9.89 -0.11
C TYR A 64 -7.00 -10.48 1.12
N LEU A 65 -6.36 -11.63 0.97
CA LEU A 65 -5.56 -12.22 2.03
C LEU A 65 -4.39 -11.28 2.33
N THR A 66 -4.35 -10.72 3.54
CA THR A 66 -3.14 -10.14 4.15
C THR A 66 -2.37 -11.28 4.78
N ASP A 67 -1.23 -11.66 4.21
CA ASP A 67 -0.30 -12.55 4.92
C ASP A 67 0.37 -11.73 6.03
N SER A 68 -0.28 -11.65 7.18
CA SER A 68 0.23 -10.96 8.38
C SER A 68 0.27 -11.88 9.60
N SER A 69 0.45 -13.19 9.40
CA SER A 69 0.63 -14.16 10.48
C SER A 69 2.09 -14.54 10.68
N PRO A 70 2.72 -14.26 11.84
CA PRO A 70 3.93 -14.95 12.25
C PRO A 70 3.56 -16.35 12.75
N SER A 71 3.16 -17.25 11.86
CA SER A 71 2.98 -18.68 12.16
C SER A 71 2.60 -19.49 10.92
N SER A 72 3.60 -19.89 10.16
CA SER A 72 3.78 -21.24 9.59
C SER A 72 4.68 -21.17 8.36
N PHE A 73 5.99 -21.29 8.58
CA PHE A 73 6.84 -22.29 7.94
C PHE A 73 7.97 -22.63 8.91
#